data_AF-A0A9W8UID8-F1
#
_entry.id   AF-A0A9W8UID8-F1
#
_cell.length_a   1.000
_cell.length_b   1.000
_cell.length_c   1.000
_cell.angle_alpha   90.00
_cell.angle_beta   90.00
_cell.angle_gamma   90.00
#
_symmetry.space_group_name_H-M   'P 1'
#
loop_
_entity.id
_entity.type
_entity.pdbx_description
1 polymer ?
#
loop_
_entity_poly.entity_id
_entity_poly.type
_entity_poly.pdbx_seq_one_letter_code
_entity_poly.pdbx_strand_id
1 'polypeptide(L)'
;MEARFPPVRACIFDMDGLLIDSEDKVAEAINEMMIRYSRPLLSSEMRCRLMGVPGSSNSDMFHDWANLPIPREQYAQESRKLMLRGERSKILAGRSGMFELGNEHQLGQMDDGWGECISSLRDFDFQRYGIIS
;
A
#
# COMPACT_ATOMS: atom_id res chain seq x y z
N MET A 1 -3.50 -34.28 -17.06
CA MET A 1 -3.02 -34.73 -15.74
C MET A 1 -3.04 -33.50 -14.85
N GLU A 2 -4.05 -33.35 -14.01
CA GLU A 2 -4.17 -32.16 -13.14
C GLU A 2 -3.13 -32.22 -12.03
N ALA A 3 -2.35 -31.15 -11.88
CA ALA A 3 -1.40 -31.02 -10.79
C ALA A 3 -2.17 -30.92 -9.47
N ARG A 4 -2.15 -32.00 -8.69
CA ARG A 4 -2.75 -32.03 -7.35
C ARG A 4 -1.77 -31.39 -6.37
N PHE A 5 -1.97 -30.11 -6.09
CA PHE A 5 -1.20 -29.41 -5.07
C PHE A 5 -1.49 -29.99 -3.67
N PRO A 6 -0.52 -30.00 -2.75
CA PRO A 6 -0.77 -30.36 -1.35
C PRO A 6 -1.79 -29.39 -0.73
N PRO A 7 -2.45 -29.77 0.39
CA PRO A 7 -3.39 -28.90 1.08
C PRO A 7 -2.72 -27.56 1.42
N VAL A 8 -3.28 -26.45 0.92
CA VAL A 8 -2.80 -25.11 1.24
C VAL A 8 -3.17 -24.81 2.69
N ARG A 9 -2.16 -24.61 3.54
CA ARG A 9 -2.32 -24.34 4.98
C ARG A 9 -2.23 -22.86 5.35
N ALA A 10 -1.68 -22.05 4.45
CA ALA A 10 -1.58 -20.60 4.57
C ALA A 10 -1.45 -19.98 3.17
N CYS A 11 -1.98 -18.77 3.00
CA CYS A 11 -1.78 -17.95 1.81
C CYS A 11 -1.07 -16.67 2.22
N ILE A 12 0.03 -16.34 1.54
CA ILE A 12 0.68 -15.04 1.65
C ILE A 12 0.28 -14.27 0.40
N PHE A 13 -0.46 -13.18 0.58
CA PHE A 13 -0.83 -12.30 -0.51
C PHE A 13 0.16 -11.16 -0.57
N ASP A 14 0.71 -10.92 -1.76
CA ASP A 14 1.45 -9.69 -2.02
C ASP A 14 0.44 -8.52 -2.01
N MET A 15 0.82 -7.44 -1.35
CA MET A 15 -0.11 -6.33 -1.09
C MET A 15 -0.22 -5.41 -2.31
N ASP A 16 0.90 -5.20 -3.03
CA ASP A 16 1.00 -4.25 -4.13
C ASP A 16 0.63 -4.92 -5.46
N GLY A 17 -0.40 -4.38 -6.13
CA GLY A 17 -0.84 -4.85 -7.45
C GLY A 17 -1.74 -6.10 -7.46
N LEU A 18 -2.09 -6.67 -6.30
CA LEU A 18 -3.04 -7.78 -6.18
C LEU A 18 -4.25 -7.48 -5.26
N LEU A 19 -4.01 -6.86 -4.09
CA LEU A 19 -5.07 -6.57 -3.10
C LEU A 19 -5.35 -5.08 -2.89
N ILE A 20 -4.38 -4.22 -3.22
CA ILE A 20 -4.49 -2.77 -3.09
C ILE A 20 -4.24 -2.16 -4.47
N ASP A 21 -5.22 -1.40 -4.97
CA ASP A 21 -4.98 -0.34 -5.94
C ASP A 21 -4.12 0.77 -5.32
N SER A 22 -2.84 0.47 -5.18
CA SER A 22 -1.83 1.33 -4.55
C SER A 22 -1.77 2.70 -5.22
N GLU A 23 -2.26 2.81 -6.45
CA GLU A 23 -2.18 4.00 -7.28
C GLU A 23 -3.05 5.15 -6.77
N ASP A 24 -4.29 4.89 -6.34
CA ASP A 24 -5.18 5.94 -5.83
C ASP A 24 -4.69 6.49 -4.49
N LYS A 25 -4.17 5.63 -3.60
CA LYS A 25 -3.59 6.06 -2.32
C LYS A 25 -2.31 6.85 -2.49
N VAL A 26 -1.48 6.48 -3.48
CA VAL A 26 -0.30 7.26 -3.84
C VAL A 26 -0.71 8.64 -4.33
N ALA A 27 -1.75 8.73 -5.17
CA ALA A 27 -2.26 10.02 -5.66
C ALA A 27 -2.83 10.89 -4.53
N GLU A 28 -3.58 10.31 -3.59
CA GLU A 28 -4.10 11.03 -2.41
C GLU A 28 -2.98 11.55 -1.51
N ALA A 29 -2.00 10.70 -1.17
CA ALA A 29 -0.85 11.09 -0.36
C ALA A 29 -0.04 12.21 -1.01
N ILE A 30 0.18 12.13 -2.33
CA ILE A 30 0.85 13.19 -3.11
C ILE A 30 0.05 14.49 -3.06
N ASN A 31 -1.27 14.44 -3.27
CA ASN A 31 -2.12 15.63 -3.22
C ASN A 31 -2.11 16.30 -1.85
N GLU A 32 -2.16 15.52 -0.76
CA GLU A 32 -2.05 16.06 0.59
C GLU A 32 -0.69 16.75 0.81
N MET A 33 0.41 16.16 0.32
CA MET A 33 1.72 16.81 0.33
C MET A 33 1.72 18.12 -0.46
N MET A 34 1.16 18.12 -1.68
CA MET A 34 1.11 19.34 -2.49
C MET A 34 0.34 20.46 -1.78
N ILE A 35 -0.81 20.15 -1.17
CA ILE A 35 -1.60 21.13 -0.39
C ILE A 35 -0.77 21.71 0.76
N ARG A 36 -0.07 20.87 1.53
CA ARG A 36 0.75 21.31 2.68
C ARG A 36 1.84 22.31 2.28
N TYR A 37 2.44 22.12 1.11
CA TYR A 37 3.48 23.00 0.59
C TYR A 37 2.95 24.04 -0.42
N SER A 38 1.64 24.25 -0.49
CA SER A 38 0.98 25.22 -1.40
C SER A 38 1.37 25.04 -2.87
N ARG A 39 1.49 23.79 -3.30
CA ARG A 39 1.77 23.36 -4.67
C ARG A 39 0.48 22.95 -5.39
N PRO A 40 0.47 23.00 -6.75
CA PRO A 40 -0.66 22.52 -7.52
C PRO A 40 -0.91 21.03 -7.27
N LEU A 41 -2.18 20.63 -7.29
CA LEU A 41 -2.59 19.23 -7.20
C LEU A 41 -2.05 18.44 -8.40
N LEU A 42 -1.98 17.12 -8.22
CA LEU A 42 -1.52 16.19 -9.23
C LEU A 42 -2.40 16.27 -10.48
N SER A 43 -1.84 16.75 -11.59
CA SER A 43 -2.55 16.81 -12.87
C SER A 43 -2.75 15.40 -13.45
N SER A 44 -3.77 15.22 -14.30
CA SER A 44 -4.01 13.93 -14.98
C SER A 44 -2.80 13.46 -15.78
N GLU A 45 -2.06 14.40 -16.40
CA GLU A 45 -0.83 14.09 -17.13
C GLU A 45 0.26 13.56 -16.19
N MET A 46 0.45 14.20 -15.02
CA MET A 46 1.44 13.74 -14.05
C MET A 46 1.03 12.41 -13.42
N ARG A 47 -0.27 12.19 -13.16
CA ARG A 47 -0.82 10.89 -12.76
C ARG A 47 -0.39 9.82 -13.76
N CYS A 48 -0.72 9.97 -15.03
CA CYS A 48 -0.36 8.97 -16.06
C CYS A 48 1.14 8.63 -16.12
N ARG A 49 2.03 9.56 -15.76
CA ARG A 49 3.49 9.33 -15.71
C ARG A 49 3.96 8.59 -14.45
N LEU A 50 3.19 8.66 -13.37
CA LEU A 50 3.52 8.03 -12.09
C LEU A 50 2.95 6.61 -11.99
N MET A 51 1.81 6.34 -12.64
CA MET A 51 1.13 5.04 -12.66
C MET A 51 1.99 3.96 -13.32
N GLY A 52 1.98 2.75 -12.79
CA GLY A 52 2.73 1.60 -13.32
C GLY A 52 4.26 1.63 -13.19
N VAL A 53 4.84 2.66 -12.55
CA VAL A 53 6.29 2.78 -12.34
C VAL A 53 6.61 2.70 -10.83
N PRO A 54 7.23 1.60 -10.36
CA PRO A 54 7.60 1.46 -8.95
C PRO A 54 8.50 2.60 -8.47
N GLY A 55 8.11 3.27 -7.38
CA GLY A 55 8.89 4.37 -6.80
C GLY A 55 8.92 5.67 -7.63
N SER A 56 8.04 5.82 -8.62
CA SER A 56 7.96 6.99 -9.51
C SER A 56 7.74 8.32 -8.77
N SER A 57 6.99 8.28 -7.67
CA SER A 57 6.77 9.42 -6.77
C SER A 57 8.03 9.85 -6.01
N ASN A 58 9.14 9.12 -6.14
CA ASN A 58 10.45 9.47 -5.60
C ASN A 58 11.53 9.69 -6.69
N SER A 59 11.11 9.78 -7.96
CA SER A 59 12.01 10.02 -9.10
C SER A 59 12.46 11.47 -9.19
N ASP A 60 13.59 11.70 -9.89
CA ASP A 60 14.09 13.05 -10.19
C ASP A 60 13.01 13.91 -10.87
N MET A 61 12.34 13.35 -11.88
CA MET A 61 11.26 13.99 -12.62
C MET A 61 10.14 14.49 -11.69
N PHE A 62 9.71 13.66 -10.73
CA PHE A 62 8.66 14.05 -9.80
C PHE A 62 9.11 15.18 -8.87
N HIS A 63 10.32 15.06 -8.29
CA HIS A 63 10.85 16.07 -7.37
C HIS A 63 11.09 17.42 -8.07
N ASP A 64 11.52 17.41 -9.33
CA ASP A 64 11.71 18.61 -10.14
C ASP A 64 10.38 19.31 -10.44
N TRP A 65 9.34 18.53 -10.77
CA TRP A 65 7.99 19.06 -10.98
C TRP A 65 7.35 19.58 -9.70
N ALA A 66 7.41 18.79 -8.62
CA ALA A 66 6.79 19.12 -7.34
C ALA A 66 7.50 20.32 -6.68
N ASN A 67 8.81 20.45 -6.90
CA ASN A 67 9.66 21.53 -6.44
C ASN A 67 9.43 21.84 -4.95
N LEU A 68 9.34 20.81 -4.11
CA LEU A 68 9.02 21.00 -2.70
C LEU A 68 10.23 21.59 -1.96
N PRO A 69 10.02 22.52 -1.01
CA PRO A 69 11.10 23.10 -0.21
C PRO A 69 11.53 22.15 0.92
N ILE A 70 11.60 20.84 0.65
CA ILE A 70 12.02 19.82 1.61
C ILE A 70 12.98 18.82 0.95
N PRO A 71 13.91 18.23 1.71
CA PRO A 71 14.76 17.16 1.21
C PRO A 71 13.96 15.92 0.79
N ARG A 72 14.50 15.17 -0.17
CA ARG A 72 13.86 13.93 -0.67
C ARG A 72 13.63 12.89 0.42
N GLU A 73 14.55 12.79 1.38
CA GLU A 73 14.42 11.87 2.50
C GLU A 73 13.20 12.22 3.38
N GLN A 74 13.02 13.51 3.67
CA GLN A 74 11.85 13.99 4.42
C GLN A 74 10.57 13.72 3.64
N TYR A 75 10.55 13.98 2.33
CA TYR A 75 9.41 13.67 1.48
C TYR A 75 9.05 12.18 1.53
N ALA A 76 10.04 11.28 1.40
CA ALA A 76 9.82 9.84 1.43
C ALA A 76 9.22 9.38 2.77
N GLN A 77 9.68 9.94 3.89
CA GLN A 77 9.14 9.65 5.22
C GLN A 77 7.70 10.16 5.39
N GLU A 78 7.42 11.40 4.98
CA GLU A 78 6.09 12.00 5.10
C GLU A 78 5.07 11.32 4.17
N SER A 79 5.45 11.08 2.92
CA SER A 79 4.62 10.41 1.91
C SER A 79 4.28 8.98 2.34
N ARG A 80 5.26 8.22 2.84
CA ARG A 80 5.04 6.89 3.43
C ARG A 80 4.09 6.93 4.62
N LYS A 81 4.25 7.93 5.49
CA LYS A 81 3.36 8.10 6.65
C LYS A 81 1.93 8.33 6.21
N LEU A 82 1.71 9.14 5.15
CA LEU A 82 0.39 9.43 4.59
C LEU A 82 -0.26 8.21 3.94
N MET A 83 0.48 7.47 3.12
CA MET A 83 -0.02 6.22 2.52
C MET A 83 -0.45 5.17 3.55
N LEU A 84 0.19 5.18 4.74
CA LEU A 84 -0.12 4.27 5.84
C LEU A 84 -1.09 4.86 6.87
N ARG A 85 -1.45 6.15 6.77
CA ARG A 85 -2.22 6.85 7.80
C ARG A 85 -3.69 6.45 7.73
N GLY A 86 -4.21 5.93 8.84
CA GLY A 86 -5.65 5.72 9.04
C GLY A 86 -6.23 4.46 8.38
N GLU A 87 -5.44 3.72 7.61
CA GLU A 87 -5.95 2.57 6.87
C GLU A 87 -5.31 1.23 7.24
N ARG A 88 -4.28 1.21 8.09
CA ARG A 88 -3.65 -0.05 8.48
C ARG A 88 -4.68 -1.03 9.05
N SER A 89 -5.52 -0.58 9.99
CA SER A 89 -6.58 -1.41 10.58
C SER A 89 -7.66 -1.82 9.55
N LYS A 90 -8.03 -0.93 8.62
CA LYS A 90 -8.98 -1.25 7.53
C LYS A 90 -8.41 -2.26 6.53
N ILE A 91 -7.16 -2.08 6.13
CA ILE A 91 -6.43 -2.97 5.22
C ILE A 91 -6.26 -4.34 5.87
N LEU A 92 -5.84 -4.38 7.13
CA LEU A 92 -5.70 -5.63 7.88
C LEU A 92 -7.04 -6.35 8.07
N ALA A 93 -8.14 -5.60 8.13
CA ALA A 93 -9.50 -6.13 8.16
C ALA A 93 -10.05 -6.52 6.76
N GLY A 94 -9.32 -6.28 5.66
CA GLY A 94 -9.81 -6.46 4.29
C GLY A 94 -10.91 -5.47 3.88
N ARG A 95 -11.08 -4.37 4.62
CA ARG A 95 -12.12 -3.34 4.46
C ARG A 95 -11.61 -2.05 3.80
N SER A 96 -10.64 -2.16 2.91
CA SER A 96 -10.10 -1.02 2.17
C SER A 96 -11.10 -0.42 1.17
N GLY A 97 -12.19 -1.13 0.84
CA GLY A 97 -13.21 -0.68 -0.12
C GLY A 97 -12.78 -0.74 -1.58
N MET A 98 -11.68 -1.45 -1.87
CA MET A 98 -11.01 -1.44 -3.18
C MET A 98 -11.57 -2.46 -4.18
N PHE A 99 -12.47 -3.34 -3.74
CA PHE A 99 -13.21 -4.27 -4.61
C PHE A 99 -14.66 -4.36 -4.13
N GLU A 100 -15.61 -4.57 -5.05
CA GLU A 100 -16.95 -5.04 -4.69
C GLU A 100 -16.83 -6.46 -4.15
N LEU A 101 -16.71 -6.55 -2.82
CA LEU A 101 -16.65 -7.82 -2.13
C LEU A 101 -18.04 -8.44 -2.18
N GLY A 102 -18.20 -9.51 -2.95
CA GLY A 102 -19.50 -10.16 -3.12
C GLY A 102 -20.13 -10.63 -1.81
N ASN A 103 -19.34 -10.86 -0.75
CA ASN A 103 -19.85 -11.13 0.58
C ASN A 103 -18.94 -10.55 1.68
N GLU A 104 -19.41 -9.50 2.35
CA GLU A 104 -18.69 -8.81 3.43
C GLU A 104 -18.52 -9.65 4.71
N HIS A 105 -19.22 -10.79 4.85
CA HIS A 105 -19.08 -11.69 5.99
C HIS A 105 -17.72 -12.38 6.10
N GLN A 106 -16.90 -12.36 5.04
CA GLN A 106 -15.54 -12.92 5.05
C GLN A 106 -14.46 -11.92 5.53
N LEU A 107 -14.84 -10.66 5.77
CA LEU A 107 -13.89 -9.63 6.19
C LEU A 107 -13.64 -9.65 7.69
N GLY A 108 -12.41 -9.33 8.07
CA GLY A 108 -12.06 -9.05 9.46
C GLY A 108 -12.76 -7.81 10.01
N GLN A 109 -12.62 -7.58 11.30
CA GLN A 109 -12.97 -6.31 11.94
C GLN A 109 -11.70 -5.49 12.11
N MET A 110 -11.87 -4.17 12.17
CA MET A 110 -10.77 -3.27 12.49
C MET A 110 -10.17 -3.67 13.85
N ASP A 111 -8.85 -3.87 13.88
CA ASP A 111 -8.07 -4.21 15.08
C ASP A 111 -8.48 -5.54 15.75
N ASP A 112 -9.02 -6.49 15.00
CA ASP A 112 -9.41 -7.82 15.48
C ASP A 112 -8.23 -8.78 15.75
N GLY A 113 -7.01 -8.37 15.36
CA GLY A 113 -5.79 -9.14 15.52
C GLY A 113 -5.63 -10.29 14.52
N TRP A 114 -6.52 -10.42 13.53
CA TRP A 114 -6.42 -11.44 12.48
C TRP A 114 -5.41 -11.07 11.40
N GLY A 115 -5.29 -9.77 11.09
CA GLY A 115 -4.28 -9.25 10.18
C GLY A 115 -3.09 -8.64 10.91
N GLU A 116 -1.88 -8.88 10.40
CA GLU A 116 -0.69 -8.12 10.78
C GLU A 116 0.08 -7.63 9.56
N CYS A 117 0.78 -6.51 9.73
CA CYS A 117 1.59 -5.90 8.69
C CYS A 117 3.04 -5.92 9.15
N ILE A 118 3.87 -6.72 8.47
CA ILE A 118 5.30 -6.83 8.72
C ILE A 118 6.09 -5.98 7.71
N SER A 119 7.19 -5.39 8.16
CA SER A 119 8.06 -4.57 7.33
C SER A 119 8.92 -5.38 6.36
N SER A 120 9.15 -6.66 6.67
CA SER A 120 9.97 -7.55 5.88
C SER A 120 9.56 -9.00 6.14
N LEU A 121 9.67 -9.86 5.13
CA LEU A 121 9.52 -11.31 5.30
C LEU A 121 10.59 -11.91 6.23
N ARG A 122 11.70 -11.21 6.47
CA ARG A 122 12.69 -11.63 7.49
C ARG A 122 12.14 -11.56 8.91
N ASP A 123 11.14 -10.72 9.13
CA ASP A 123 10.49 -10.52 10.43
C ASP A 123 9.26 -11.42 10.61
N PHE A 124 8.95 -12.29 9.64
CA PHE A 124 7.79 -13.16 9.68
C PHE A 124 7.97 -14.28 10.71
N ASP A 125 7.07 -14.35 11.69
CA ASP A 125 7.10 -15.36 12.75
C ASP A 125 6.50 -16.69 12.26
N PHE A 126 7.32 -17.48 11.59
CA PHE A 126 6.94 -18.80 11.08
C PHE A 126 6.37 -19.73 12.16
N GLN A 127 6.87 -19.64 13.40
CA GLN A 127 6.43 -20.49 14.51
C GLN A 127 5.02 -20.14 14.97
N ARG A 128 4.70 -18.84 15.09
CA ARG A 128 3.36 -18.37 15.45
C ARG A 128 2.27 -18.89 14.50
N TYR A 129 2.62 -19.04 13.22
CA TYR A 129 1.71 -19.54 12.19
C TYR A 129 1.80 -21.06 11.96
N GLY A 130 2.56 -21.79 12.77
CA GLY A 130 2.71 -23.25 12.64
C GLY A 130 3.41 -23.68 11.34
N ILE A 131 4.13 -22.75 10.69
CA ILE A 131 4.96 -23.02 9.52
C ILE A 131 6.31 -23.48 10.04
N ILE A 132 6.41 -24.77 10.32
CA ILE A 132 7.64 -25.39 10.81
C ILE A 132 8.42 -25.89 9.60
N SER A 133 9.63 -25.37 9.40
CA SER A 133 10.60 -25.90 8.43
C SER A 133 11.22 -27.20 8.91
#